data_AF-A0A1C7LQT7-F1
#
_entry.id   AF-A0A1C7LQT7-F1
#
_cell.length_a   1.000
_cell.length_b   1.000
_cell.length_c   1.000
_cell.angle_alpha   90.00
_cell.angle_beta   90.00
_cell.angle_gamma   90.00
#
_symmetry.space_group_name_H-M   'P 1'
#
loop_
_entity.id
_entity.type
_entity.pdbx_description
1 polymer ?
#
loop_
_entity_poly.entity_id
_entity_poly.type
_entity_poly.pdbx_seq_one_letter_code
_entity_poly.pdbx_strand_id
1 'polypeptide(L)'
;MEQVEHKISHSDSSIVKNTDTEAQVKEKLPHDKEETEDEPSSLNRLYRKYRPLILITLASVILGWWISATVLKATRHRWIVQTFWAWFFIIVIAFRFIPNSVITRPVGAIWIPVVQTPWFKLPRHTRLTLGWLALLGIVFGSAFGFPLADNTSYGDRAISVLGLFVFQFCFWATSAHRSHIPWPTVIVGLFIQQAIAMFVLKSGAGFSIFKWIAILASDFLAQALQGAEFFFDAETIGKHWFFVNTLASIIFFVAFIQMMYYLGLMQWLIRSFAWLFFKIMDISGAEAVVAAASPFIGQGESACLVRPTSI
;
A
#
# COMPACT_ATOMS: atom_id res chain seq x y z
N MET A 1 -8.95 12.42 71.49
CA MET A 1 -10.21 13.12 71.81
C MET A 1 -11.06 13.02 70.55
N GLU A 2 -12.14 12.26 70.42
CA GLU A 2 -12.97 11.56 71.40
C GLU A 2 -13.98 10.69 70.60
N GLN A 3 -14.07 9.40 70.95
CA GLN A 3 -15.18 8.41 70.78
C GLN A 3 -15.61 7.98 69.34
N VAL A 4 -15.47 6.72 68.89
CA VAL A 4 -16.03 5.41 69.36
C VAL A 4 -17.53 5.33 69.02
N GLU A 5 -18.00 4.60 68.00
CA GLU A 5 -18.19 3.13 67.82
C GLU A 5 -19.69 2.76 67.85
N HIS A 6 -20.04 1.64 67.20
CA HIS A 6 -21.28 0.86 67.24
C HIS A 6 -22.39 1.13 66.17
N LYS A 7 -22.49 0.34 65.09
CA LYS A 7 -23.20 -0.98 64.90
C LYS A 7 -24.73 -0.81 64.78
N ILE A 8 -25.37 -1.23 63.67
CA ILE A 8 -26.24 -2.43 63.50
C ILE A 8 -26.74 -2.38 62.02
N SER A 9 -26.32 -3.28 61.11
CA SER A 9 -26.94 -4.55 60.67
C SER A 9 -28.27 -4.49 59.87
N HIS A 10 -28.16 -4.82 58.58
CA HIS A 10 -29.01 -5.65 57.68
C HIS A 10 -30.56 -5.60 57.59
N SER A 11 -31.00 -5.73 56.32
CA SER A 11 -32.24 -6.30 55.77
C SER A 11 -33.49 -5.39 55.75
N ASP A 12 -34.40 -5.40 54.78
CA ASP A 12 -34.48 -5.96 53.42
C ASP A 12 -35.79 -5.43 52.77
N SER A 13 -35.81 -5.30 51.44
CA SER A 13 -36.97 -5.45 50.54
C SER A 13 -38.27 -4.60 50.69
N SER A 14 -38.58 -3.82 49.64
CA SER A 14 -39.88 -3.74 48.89
C SER A 14 -39.85 -2.47 48.00
N ILE A 15 -39.50 -2.58 46.71
CA ILE A 15 -40.36 -2.86 45.54
C ILE A 15 -41.52 -1.85 45.38
N VAL A 16 -41.52 -1.14 44.24
CA VAL A 16 -42.64 -0.92 43.29
C VAL A 16 -42.57 0.47 42.64
N LYS A 17 -42.70 0.48 41.29
CA LYS A 17 -42.91 1.60 40.34
C LYS A 17 -41.67 2.31 39.79
N ASN A 18 -41.13 1.77 38.68
CA ASN A 18 -40.86 2.53 37.45
C ASN A 18 -40.30 1.59 36.37
N THR A 19 -41.14 0.69 35.83
CA THR A 19 -40.72 -0.24 34.76
C THR A 19 -41.62 -0.19 33.52
N ASP A 20 -42.63 0.69 33.51
CA ASP A 20 -43.61 0.72 32.41
C ASP A 20 -43.38 1.84 31.37
N THR A 21 -42.39 2.72 31.58
CA THR A 21 -42.10 3.83 30.63
C THR A 21 -40.96 3.51 29.66
N GLU A 22 -40.06 2.58 30.00
CA GLU A 22 -38.96 2.17 29.09
C GLU A 22 -39.37 1.12 28.06
N ALA A 23 -40.54 0.50 28.24
CA ALA A 23 -41.04 -0.53 27.33
C ALA A 23 -41.65 0.04 26.02
N GLN A 24 -42.07 1.31 25.98
CA GLN A 24 -42.75 1.88 24.81
C GLN A 24 -41.86 2.74 23.88
N VAL A 25 -40.61 3.00 24.24
CA VAL A 25 -39.66 3.74 23.36
C VAL A 25 -38.73 2.79 22.58
N LYS A 26 -38.75 1.49 22.88
CA LYS A 26 -37.99 0.47 22.14
C LYS A 26 -38.65 -0.03 20.86
N GLU A 27 -39.87 0.42 20.54
CA GLU A 27 -40.67 -0.09 19.43
C GLU A 27 -40.72 0.88 18.22
N LYS A 28 -39.56 1.43 17.83
CA LYS A 28 -39.41 2.13 16.53
C LYS A 28 -37.94 2.38 16.14
N LEU A 29 -37.10 1.36 16.20
CA LEU A 29 -35.95 1.28 15.29
C LEU A 29 -36.32 0.25 14.22
N PRO A 30 -36.09 0.52 12.92
CA PRO A 30 -36.29 -0.49 11.90
C PRO A 30 -35.38 -1.66 12.27
N HIS A 31 -36.01 -2.78 12.62
CA HIS A 31 -35.33 -4.06 12.76
C HIS A 31 -34.58 -4.26 11.44
N ASP A 32 -33.24 -4.21 11.52
CA ASP A 32 -32.37 -4.73 10.49
C ASP A 32 -32.95 -6.10 10.13
N LYS A 33 -33.37 -6.22 8.87
CA LYS A 33 -33.72 -7.50 8.29
C LYS A 33 -32.50 -8.35 8.49
N GLU A 34 -32.61 -9.33 9.38
CA GLU A 34 -31.73 -10.48 9.42
C GLU A 34 -31.53 -10.89 7.96
N GLU A 35 -30.30 -10.70 7.48
CA GLU A 35 -29.84 -11.29 6.24
C GLU A 35 -30.14 -12.76 6.37
N THR A 36 -31.18 -13.18 5.67
CA THR A 36 -31.51 -14.57 5.48
C THR A 36 -30.24 -15.17 4.91
N GLU A 37 -29.64 -16.12 5.62
CA GLU A 37 -28.55 -16.93 5.09
C GLU A 37 -29.09 -17.59 3.82
N ASP A 38 -28.90 -16.94 2.68
CA ASP A 38 -29.23 -17.45 1.37
C ASP A 38 -28.37 -18.70 1.17
N GLU A 39 -28.96 -19.86 1.44
CA GLU A 39 -28.55 -21.17 0.90
C GLU A 39 -27.95 -20.92 -0.49
N PRO A 40 -26.64 -21.19 -0.70
CA PRO A 40 -25.96 -20.72 -1.90
C PRO A 40 -26.64 -21.36 -3.10
N SER A 41 -27.44 -20.57 -3.81
CA SER A 41 -28.25 -21.00 -4.95
C SER A 41 -27.40 -21.86 -5.88
N SER A 42 -27.98 -22.94 -6.43
CA SER A 42 -27.26 -23.88 -7.30
C SER A 42 -26.49 -23.19 -8.43
N LEU A 43 -26.97 -22.01 -8.87
CA LEU A 43 -26.33 -21.09 -9.80
C LEU A 43 -25.03 -20.48 -9.26
N ASN A 44 -24.94 -20.07 -7.99
CA ASN A 44 -23.70 -19.58 -7.38
C ASN A 44 -22.65 -20.68 -7.24
N ARG A 45 -23.04 -21.93 -6.97
CA ARG A 45 -22.12 -23.09 -6.96
C ARG A 45 -21.62 -23.42 -8.37
N LEU A 46 -22.50 -23.40 -9.37
CA LEU A 46 -22.12 -23.57 -10.78
C LEU A 46 -21.18 -22.44 -11.23
N TYR A 47 -21.55 -21.18 -10.96
CA TYR A 47 -20.75 -20.02 -11.28
C TYR A 47 -19.37 -20.10 -10.62
N ARG A 48 -19.26 -20.48 -9.35
CA ARG A 48 -17.96 -20.65 -8.68
C ARG A 48 -17.07 -21.73 -9.31
N LYS A 49 -17.68 -22.79 -9.86
CA LYS A 49 -16.99 -23.89 -10.56
C LYS A 49 -16.56 -23.51 -11.99
N TYR A 50 -17.39 -22.76 -12.71
CA TYR A 50 -17.11 -22.31 -14.09
C TYR A 50 -16.45 -20.93 -14.17
N ARG A 51 -16.36 -20.18 -13.07
CA ARG A 51 -15.66 -18.88 -12.96
C ARG A 51 -14.26 -18.89 -13.57
N PRO A 52 -13.37 -19.87 -13.31
CA PRO A 52 -12.07 -19.89 -13.97
C PRO A 52 -12.20 -20.09 -15.49
N LEU A 53 -13.15 -20.91 -15.96
CA LEU A 53 -13.36 -21.14 -17.40
C LEU A 53 -13.94 -19.91 -18.11
N ILE A 54 -14.92 -19.23 -17.51
CA ILE A 54 -15.52 -17.99 -18.04
C ILE A 54 -14.43 -16.90 -18.14
N LEU A 55 -13.57 -16.79 -17.14
CA LEU A 55 -12.50 -15.79 -17.12
C LEU A 55 -11.33 -16.13 -18.06
N ILE A 56 -10.98 -17.41 -18.21
CA ILE A 56 -10.00 -17.85 -19.22
C ILE A 56 -10.54 -17.56 -20.62
N THR A 57 -11.81 -17.87 -20.88
CA THR A 57 -12.47 -17.55 -22.15
C THR A 57 -12.45 -16.05 -22.42
N LEU A 58 -12.77 -15.23 -21.41
CA LEU A 58 -12.68 -13.78 -21.50
C LEU A 58 -11.25 -13.29 -21.78
N ALA A 59 -10.24 -13.85 -21.11
CA ALA A 59 -8.83 -13.53 -21.34
C ALA A 59 -8.37 -13.91 -22.75
N SER A 60 -8.82 -15.06 -23.27
CA SER A 60 -8.56 -15.48 -24.65
C SER A 60 -9.22 -14.56 -25.67
N VAL A 61 -10.44 -14.06 -25.40
CA VAL A 61 -11.12 -13.07 -26.25
C VAL A 61 -10.36 -11.75 -26.24
N ILE A 62 -9.88 -11.29 -25.09
CA ILE A 62 -9.07 -10.06 -24.97
C ILE A 62 -7.73 -10.20 -25.71
N LEU A 63 -7.07 -11.35 -25.59
CA LEU A 63 -5.85 -11.66 -26.36
C LEU A 63 -6.11 -11.69 -27.86
N GLY A 64 -7.22 -12.31 -28.30
CA GLY A 64 -7.63 -12.32 -29.70
C GLY A 64 -7.93 -10.93 -30.25
N TRP A 65 -8.62 -10.09 -29.47
CA TRP A 65 -8.87 -8.69 -29.80
C TRP A 65 -7.58 -7.88 -29.91
N TRP A 66 -6.66 -8.07 -28.96
CA TRP A 66 -5.35 -7.42 -29.00
C TRP A 66 -4.59 -7.79 -30.26
N ILE A 67 -4.41 -9.09 -30.54
CA ILE A 67 -3.69 -9.60 -31.72
C ILE A 67 -4.29 -9.01 -33.00
N SER A 68 -5.62 -9.05 -33.15
CA SER A 68 -6.33 -8.47 -34.29
C SER A 68 -6.04 -6.97 -34.47
N ALA A 69 -6.09 -6.20 -33.37
CA ALA A 69 -5.82 -4.77 -33.38
C ALA A 69 -4.37 -4.41 -33.77
N THR A 70 -3.40 -5.29 -33.47
CA THR A 70 -1.98 -5.15 -33.86
C THR A 70 -1.74 -5.41 -35.36
N VAL A 71 -2.52 -6.32 -35.95
CA VAL A 71 -2.34 -6.82 -37.31
C VAL A 71 -3.02 -5.91 -38.34
N LEU A 72 -4.20 -5.35 -38.02
CA LEU A 72 -4.93 -4.47 -38.94
C LEU A 72 -4.22 -3.13 -39.16
N LYS A 73 -3.99 -2.77 -40.44
CA LYS A 73 -3.35 -1.50 -40.84
C LYS A 73 -4.13 -0.25 -40.42
N ALA A 74 -5.46 -0.33 -40.26
CA ALA A 74 -6.32 0.80 -39.87
C ALA A 74 -6.16 1.21 -38.39
N THR A 75 -5.98 0.24 -37.49
CA THR A 75 -5.89 0.46 -36.03
C THR A 75 -4.46 0.53 -35.51
N ARG A 76 -3.47 0.15 -36.34
CA ARG A 76 -2.04 0.10 -35.98
C ARG A 76 -1.50 1.39 -35.34
N HIS A 77 -2.04 2.55 -35.72
CA HIS A 77 -1.63 3.84 -35.14
C HIS A 77 -1.92 3.97 -33.63
N ARG A 78 -2.84 3.17 -33.07
CA ARG A 78 -3.19 3.12 -31.62
C ARG A 78 -2.62 1.91 -30.90
N TRP A 79 -1.68 1.18 -31.52
CA TRP A 79 -1.19 -0.09 -31.00
C TRP A 79 -0.62 0.00 -29.57
N ILE A 80 0.04 1.11 -29.22
CA ILE A 80 0.57 1.33 -27.86
C ILE A 80 -0.56 1.35 -26.82
N VAL A 81 -1.62 2.12 -27.07
CA VAL A 81 -2.75 2.30 -26.14
C VAL A 81 -3.51 0.99 -26.00
N GLN A 82 -3.76 0.31 -27.12
CA GLN A 82 -4.45 -0.98 -27.13
C GLN A 82 -3.65 -2.07 -26.44
N THR A 83 -2.32 -2.08 -26.59
CA THR A 83 -1.43 -3.00 -25.89
C THR A 83 -1.43 -2.74 -24.40
N PHE A 84 -1.34 -1.49 -23.97
CA PHE A 84 -1.40 -1.14 -22.56
C PHE A 84 -2.71 -1.62 -21.91
N TRP A 85 -3.86 -1.33 -22.51
CA TRP A 85 -5.16 -1.75 -21.98
C TRP A 85 -5.36 -3.27 -22.03
N ALA A 86 -5.00 -3.94 -23.13
CA ALA A 86 -5.11 -5.38 -23.23
C ALA A 86 -4.25 -6.09 -22.18
N TRP A 87 -2.99 -5.67 -22.03
CA TRP A 87 -2.10 -6.20 -21.02
C TRP A 87 -2.55 -5.83 -19.60
N PHE A 88 -3.10 -4.64 -19.37
CA PHE A 88 -3.70 -4.25 -18.09
C PHE A 88 -4.85 -5.18 -17.71
N PHE A 89 -5.79 -5.45 -18.62
CA PHE A 89 -6.90 -6.37 -18.34
C PHE A 89 -6.43 -7.82 -18.17
N ILE A 90 -5.46 -8.26 -18.98
CA ILE A 90 -4.85 -9.59 -18.84
C ILE A 90 -4.13 -9.72 -17.50
N ILE A 91 -3.40 -8.69 -17.06
CA ILE A 91 -2.73 -8.58 -15.75
C ILE A 91 -3.78 -8.65 -14.64
N VAL A 92 -4.84 -7.83 -14.71
CA VAL A 92 -5.93 -7.85 -13.72
C VAL A 92 -6.56 -9.24 -13.61
N ILE A 93 -6.84 -9.89 -14.75
CA ILE A 93 -7.45 -11.22 -14.78
C ILE A 93 -6.47 -12.30 -14.27
N ALA A 94 -5.22 -12.25 -14.72
CA ALA A 94 -4.17 -13.19 -14.32
C ALA A 94 -3.86 -13.09 -12.82
N PHE A 95 -3.75 -11.88 -12.27
CA PHE A 95 -3.48 -11.67 -10.85
C PHE A 95 -4.70 -11.92 -9.96
N ARG A 96 -5.93 -11.83 -10.50
CA ARG A 96 -7.13 -12.35 -9.80
C ARG A 96 -7.13 -13.88 -9.66
N PHE A 97 -6.42 -14.58 -10.54
CA PHE A 97 -6.31 -16.05 -10.54
C PHE A 97 -5.08 -16.56 -9.77
N ILE A 98 -3.96 -15.82 -9.80
CA ILE A 98 -2.72 -16.21 -9.14
C ILE A 98 -2.82 -15.90 -7.64
N PRO A 99 -2.95 -16.89 -6.74
CA PRO A 99 -2.84 -16.64 -5.32
C PRO A 99 -1.43 -16.09 -5.02
N ASN A 100 -1.31 -15.17 -4.07
CA ASN A 100 -0.03 -14.57 -3.65
C ASN A 100 1.04 -15.66 -3.33
N SER A 101 0.61 -16.88 -3.00
CA SER A 101 1.47 -18.05 -2.80
C SER A 101 2.34 -18.39 -4.02
N VAL A 102 1.93 -18.10 -5.26
CA VAL A 102 2.73 -18.42 -6.45
C VAL A 102 3.98 -17.54 -6.56
N ILE A 103 3.93 -16.29 -6.10
CA ILE A 103 5.10 -15.40 -6.08
C ILE A 103 5.89 -15.58 -4.79
N THR A 104 5.19 -15.63 -3.65
CA THR A 104 5.84 -15.69 -2.33
C THR A 104 6.53 -17.03 -2.05
N ARG A 105 6.05 -18.15 -2.60
CA ARG A 105 6.68 -19.47 -2.40
C ARG A 105 8.04 -19.62 -3.08
N PRO A 106 8.21 -19.37 -4.40
CA PRO A 106 9.52 -19.51 -5.04
C PRO A 106 10.50 -18.45 -4.52
N VAL A 107 10.04 -17.21 -4.33
CA VAL A 107 10.89 -16.16 -3.75
C VAL A 107 11.29 -16.53 -2.33
N GLY A 108 10.36 -17.02 -1.51
CA GLY A 108 10.65 -17.51 -0.16
C GLY A 108 11.58 -18.72 -0.14
N ALA A 109 11.42 -19.66 -1.08
CA ALA A 109 12.25 -20.86 -1.19
C ALA A 109 13.70 -20.54 -1.54
N ILE A 110 13.96 -19.45 -2.27
CA ILE A 110 15.32 -18.96 -2.55
C ILE A 110 15.80 -18.08 -1.39
N TRP A 111 14.97 -17.15 -0.93
CA TRP A 111 15.33 -16.15 0.06
C TRP A 111 15.62 -16.73 1.44
N ILE A 112 14.82 -17.71 1.89
CA ILE A 112 14.97 -18.32 3.22
C ILE A 112 16.33 -19.03 3.38
N PRO A 113 16.78 -19.92 2.47
CA PRO A 113 18.07 -20.57 2.59
C PRO A 113 19.25 -19.63 2.26
N VAL A 114 19.11 -18.70 1.32
CA VAL A 114 20.23 -17.88 0.84
C VAL A 114 20.49 -16.66 1.72
N VAL A 115 19.43 -15.99 2.19
CA VAL A 115 19.54 -14.69 2.88
C VAL A 115 19.07 -14.79 4.32
N GLN A 116 17.88 -15.35 4.56
CA GLN A 116 17.26 -15.33 5.89
C GLN A 116 18.04 -16.21 6.88
N THR A 117 18.21 -17.51 6.60
CA THR A 117 18.86 -18.45 7.53
C THR A 117 20.31 -18.09 7.90
N PRO A 118 21.21 -17.66 7.00
CA PRO A 118 22.54 -17.22 7.41
C PRO A 118 22.50 -15.92 8.22
N TRP A 119 21.62 -14.97 7.88
CA TRP A 119 21.51 -13.69 8.57
C TRP A 119 20.96 -13.82 9.99
N PHE A 120 20.00 -14.72 10.21
CA PHE A 120 19.41 -14.97 11.53
C PHE A 120 20.22 -15.95 12.39
N LYS A 121 21.21 -16.65 11.84
CA LYS A 121 22.17 -17.48 12.61
C LYS A 121 23.21 -16.64 13.37
N LEU A 122 23.44 -15.39 12.96
CA LEU A 122 24.40 -14.51 13.61
C LEU A 122 23.87 -13.96 14.93
N PRO A 123 24.73 -13.79 15.96
CA PRO A 123 24.33 -13.17 17.21
C PRO A 123 23.81 -11.74 17.00
N ARG A 124 22.82 -11.34 17.81
CA ARG A 124 22.08 -10.06 17.70
C ARG A 124 23.00 -8.85 17.55
N HIS A 125 24.07 -8.80 18.33
CA HIS A 125 25.03 -7.70 18.31
C HIS A 125 25.81 -7.64 16.99
N THR A 126 26.32 -8.76 16.50
CA THR A 126 27.04 -8.84 15.22
C THR A 126 26.16 -8.46 14.04
N ARG A 127 24.88 -8.84 14.05
CA ARG A 127 23.93 -8.44 13.02
C ARG A 127 23.67 -6.95 13.00
N LEU A 128 23.53 -6.35 14.19
CA LEU A 128 23.35 -4.90 14.34
C LEU A 128 24.60 -4.14 13.89
N THR A 129 25.80 -4.57 14.29
CA THR A 129 27.05 -3.91 13.88
C THR A 129 27.26 -4.02 12.37
N LEU A 130 27.00 -5.19 11.78
CA LEU A 130 27.11 -5.38 10.33
C LEU A 130 26.10 -4.52 9.56
N GLY A 131 24.85 -4.44 10.06
CA GLY A 131 23.83 -3.57 9.49
C GLY A 131 24.22 -2.09 9.54
N TRP A 132 24.73 -1.62 10.68
CA TRP A 132 25.24 -0.25 10.81
C TRP A 132 26.43 0.03 9.91
N LEU A 133 27.38 -0.90 9.80
CA LEU A 133 28.52 -0.77 8.88
C LEU A 133 28.07 -0.72 7.42
N ALA A 134 27.10 -1.54 7.03
CA ALA A 134 26.53 -1.51 5.68
C ALA A 134 25.79 -0.20 5.40
N LEU A 135 25.01 0.29 6.38
CA LEU A 135 24.32 1.59 6.30
C LEU A 135 25.31 2.74 6.14
N LEU A 136 26.33 2.81 7.00
CA LEU A 136 27.35 3.84 6.92
C LEU A 136 28.13 3.72 5.60
N GLY A 137 28.48 2.51 5.19
CA GLY A 137 29.15 2.24 3.92
C GLY A 137 28.35 2.75 2.72
N ILE A 138 27.03 2.51 2.68
CA ILE A 138 26.18 2.97 1.58
C ILE A 138 25.96 4.49 1.61
N VAL A 139 25.77 5.09 2.79
CA VAL A 139 25.55 6.53 2.95
C VAL A 139 26.83 7.30 2.60
N PHE A 140 27.97 6.98 3.23
CA PHE A 140 29.24 7.62 2.96
C PHE A 140 29.77 7.30 1.57
N GLY A 141 29.59 6.05 1.10
CA GLY A 141 29.92 5.66 -0.27
C GLY A 141 29.13 6.46 -1.30
N SER A 142 27.84 6.73 -1.06
CA SER A 142 27.04 7.56 -1.95
C SER A 142 27.39 9.05 -1.89
N ALA A 143 27.80 9.56 -0.73
CA ALA A 143 28.15 10.97 -0.55
C ALA A 143 29.55 11.27 -1.11
N PHE A 144 30.54 10.44 -0.81
CA PHE A 144 31.95 10.72 -1.10
C PHE A 144 32.55 9.87 -2.22
N GLY A 145 31.90 8.77 -2.61
CA GLY A 145 32.44 7.83 -3.60
C GLY A 145 32.29 8.28 -5.06
N PHE A 146 31.50 9.34 -5.34
CA PHE A 146 31.28 9.83 -6.70
C PHE A 146 32.00 11.15 -6.97
N PRO A 147 32.51 11.36 -8.20
CA PRO A 147 33.14 12.62 -8.56
C PRO A 147 32.20 13.80 -8.33
N LEU A 148 32.78 14.94 -7.99
CA LEU A 148 32.06 16.20 -7.80
C LEU A 148 31.48 16.65 -9.14
N ALA A 149 30.26 17.18 -9.11
CA ALA A 149 29.74 17.95 -10.24
C ALA A 149 30.28 19.38 -10.14
N ASP A 150 30.42 20.06 -11.29
CA ASP A 150 31.13 21.34 -11.45
C ASP A 150 30.66 22.50 -10.55
N ASN A 151 29.56 22.34 -9.80
CA ASN A 151 28.96 23.34 -8.92
C ASN A 151 28.65 22.84 -7.49
N THR A 152 29.24 21.71 -7.07
CA THR A 152 28.96 21.11 -5.74
C THR A 152 30.23 20.89 -4.97
N SER A 153 30.23 21.25 -3.67
CA SER A 153 31.35 20.98 -2.76
C SER A 153 31.13 19.68 -1.97
N TYR A 154 32.21 19.08 -1.47
CA TYR A 154 32.10 17.99 -0.48
C TYR A 154 31.37 18.45 0.80
N GLY A 155 31.39 19.75 1.11
CA GLY A 155 30.65 20.34 2.23
C GLY A 155 29.14 20.13 2.11
N ASP A 156 28.55 20.32 0.94
CA ASP A 156 27.09 20.18 0.72
C ASP A 156 26.62 18.74 0.92
N ARG A 157 27.46 17.79 0.49
CA ARG A 157 27.20 16.37 0.68
C ARG A 157 27.36 15.97 2.16
N ALA A 158 28.34 16.53 2.85
CA ALA A 158 28.52 16.32 4.29
C ALA A 158 27.34 16.89 5.09
N ILE A 159 26.78 18.04 4.71
CA ILE A 159 25.58 18.61 5.31
C ILE A 159 24.39 17.65 5.15
N SER A 160 24.23 17.04 3.97
CA SER A 160 23.15 16.06 3.73
C SER A 160 23.30 14.81 4.62
N VAL A 161 24.53 14.30 4.76
CA VAL A 161 24.83 13.16 5.66
C VAL A 161 24.58 13.55 7.13
N LEU A 162 25.02 14.73 7.55
CA LEU A 162 24.78 15.25 8.90
C LEU A 162 23.28 15.41 9.17
N GLY A 163 22.52 15.90 8.19
CA GLY A 163 21.06 15.99 8.25
C GLY A 163 20.39 14.66 8.57
N LEU A 164 20.83 13.56 7.94
CA LEU A 164 20.33 12.21 8.25
C LEU A 164 20.56 11.83 9.73
N PHE A 165 21.75 12.11 10.27
CA PHE A 165 22.05 11.86 11.68
C PHE A 165 21.23 12.73 12.62
N VAL A 166 21.03 14.01 12.27
CA VAL A 166 20.21 14.94 13.07
C VAL A 166 18.76 14.49 13.10
N PHE A 167 18.15 14.11 11.98
CA PHE A 167 16.79 13.59 11.97
C PHE A 167 16.66 12.32 12.81
N GLN A 168 17.61 11.39 12.71
CA GLN A 168 17.60 10.17 13.51
C GLN A 168 17.74 10.46 15.02
N PHE A 169 18.58 11.44 15.38
CA PHE A 169 18.72 11.91 16.75
C PHE A 169 17.43 12.55 17.28
N CYS A 170 16.78 13.40 16.47
CA CYS A 170 15.49 14.00 16.83
C CYS A 170 14.41 12.93 17.06
N PHE A 171 14.28 11.94 16.16
CA PHE A 171 13.32 10.84 16.37
C PHE A 171 13.62 10.04 17.64
N TRP A 172 14.90 9.80 17.94
CA TRP A 172 15.30 9.13 19.18
C TRP A 172 15.01 9.99 20.43
N ALA A 173 15.28 11.29 20.38
CA ALA A 173 15.08 12.22 21.49
C ALA A 173 13.60 12.39 21.84
N THR A 174 12.74 12.50 20.82
CA THR A 174 11.28 12.66 20.96
C THR A 174 10.56 11.32 21.23
N SER A 175 11.23 10.18 21.10
CA SER A 175 10.62 8.87 21.35
C SER A 175 10.26 8.67 22.83
N ALA A 176 9.02 8.22 23.08
CA ALA A 176 8.52 7.91 24.41
C ALA A 176 9.22 6.72 25.07
N HIS A 177 9.60 5.71 24.28
CA HIS A 177 10.24 4.48 24.77
C HIS A 177 11.58 4.25 24.06
N ARG A 178 12.59 5.03 24.47
CA ARG A 178 13.93 5.04 23.83
C ARG A 178 14.66 3.70 23.85
N SER A 179 14.38 2.84 24.83
CA SER A 179 14.98 1.51 24.98
C SER A 179 14.35 0.43 24.12
N HIS A 180 13.11 0.63 23.64
CA HIS A 180 12.34 -0.38 22.90
C HIS A 180 12.38 -0.20 21.38
N ILE A 181 13.27 0.64 20.86
CA ILE A 181 13.36 0.92 19.43
C ILE A 181 13.89 -0.33 18.68
N PRO A 182 13.16 -0.86 17.68
CA PRO A 182 13.61 -1.99 16.87
C PRO A 182 14.68 -1.52 15.87
N TRP A 183 15.92 -1.39 16.34
CA TRP A 183 17.07 -0.98 15.52
C TRP A 183 17.27 -1.76 14.21
N PRO A 184 17.01 -3.09 14.11
CA PRO A 184 17.12 -3.79 12.84
C PRO A 184 16.19 -3.22 11.76
N THR A 185 14.94 -2.93 12.13
CA THR A 185 13.94 -2.36 11.23
C THR A 185 14.36 -0.97 10.74
N VAL A 186 14.86 -0.12 11.63
CA VAL A 186 15.33 1.23 11.30
C VAL A 186 16.50 1.19 10.32
N ILE A 187 17.52 0.37 10.61
CA ILE A 187 18.72 0.24 9.77
C ILE A 187 18.34 -0.30 8.38
N VAL A 188 17.52 -1.34 8.31
CA VAL A 188 17.10 -1.94 7.04
C VAL A 188 16.24 -0.95 6.23
N GLY A 189 15.33 -0.22 6.86
CA GLY A 189 14.52 0.80 6.21
C GLY A 189 15.38 1.91 5.59
N LEU A 190 16.30 2.49 6.37
CA LEU A 190 17.22 3.52 5.87
C LEU A 190 18.15 2.99 4.77
N PHE A 191 18.63 1.75 4.90
CA PHE A 191 19.46 1.11 3.88
C PHE A 191 18.71 0.95 2.56
N ILE A 192 17.47 0.45 2.58
CA ILE A 192 16.64 0.27 1.38
C ILE A 192 16.31 1.61 0.76
N GLN A 193 15.96 2.62 1.56
CA GLN A 193 15.69 3.96 1.06
C GLN A 193 16.92 4.52 0.31
N GLN A 194 18.13 4.38 0.88
CA GLN A 194 19.37 4.82 0.24
C GLN A 194 19.69 3.99 -1.01
N ALA A 195 19.51 2.67 -0.95
CA ALA A 195 19.77 1.77 -2.07
C ALA A 195 18.85 2.07 -3.27
N ILE A 196 17.55 2.29 -3.02
CA ILE A 196 16.58 2.68 -4.06
C ILE A 196 16.95 4.07 -4.61
N ALA A 197 17.29 5.04 -3.76
CA ALA A 197 17.68 6.37 -4.23
C ALA A 197 18.90 6.33 -5.15
N MET A 198 19.94 5.57 -4.80
CA MET A 198 21.10 5.39 -5.69
C MET A 198 20.76 4.65 -6.97
N PHE A 199 19.93 3.60 -6.89
CA PHE A 199 19.48 2.89 -8.08
C PHE A 199 18.71 3.82 -9.02
N VAL A 200 17.75 4.60 -8.52
CA VAL A 200 16.90 5.45 -9.34
C VAL A 200 17.62 6.71 -9.85
N LEU A 201 18.38 7.39 -9.00
CA LEU A 201 18.96 8.70 -9.33
C LEU A 201 20.36 8.63 -9.91
N LYS A 202 21.14 7.58 -9.59
CA LYS A 202 22.55 7.49 -9.99
C LYS A 202 22.81 6.44 -11.06
N SER A 203 22.06 5.33 -11.07
CA SER A 203 22.20 4.33 -12.14
C SER A 203 21.59 4.85 -13.43
N GLY A 204 22.31 4.73 -14.55
CA GLY A 204 21.78 5.07 -15.87
C GLY A 204 20.53 4.25 -16.21
N ALA A 205 20.57 2.94 -15.93
CA ALA A 205 19.42 2.06 -16.15
C ALA A 205 18.23 2.42 -15.24
N GLY A 206 18.48 2.68 -13.96
CA GLY A 206 17.42 3.02 -13.01
C GLY A 206 16.76 4.36 -13.32
N PHE A 207 17.55 5.37 -13.72
CA PHE A 207 17.04 6.67 -14.16
C PHE A 207 16.17 6.53 -15.42
N SER A 208 16.61 5.77 -16.42
CA SER A 208 15.82 5.54 -17.64
C SER A 208 14.50 4.82 -17.36
N ILE A 209 14.52 3.78 -16.52
CA ILE A 209 13.29 3.05 -16.12
C ILE A 209 12.34 3.99 -15.38
N PHE A 210 12.84 4.74 -14.40
CA PHE A 210 12.00 5.62 -13.60
C PHE A 210 11.44 6.79 -14.41
N LYS A 211 12.24 7.36 -15.31
CA LYS A 211 11.77 8.39 -16.26
C LYS A 211 10.66 7.86 -17.15
N TRP A 212 10.77 6.63 -17.64
CA TRP A 212 9.71 5.99 -18.41
C TRP A 212 8.43 5.82 -17.58
N ILE A 213 8.53 5.35 -16.34
CA ILE A 213 7.39 5.26 -15.41
C ILE A 213 6.75 6.64 -15.16
N ALA A 214 7.57 7.67 -14.93
CA ALA A 214 7.09 9.03 -14.70
C ALA A 214 6.34 9.61 -15.91
N ILE A 215 6.84 9.37 -17.12
CA ILE A 215 6.16 9.75 -18.37
C ILE A 215 4.83 8.99 -18.50
N LEU A 216 4.82 7.68 -18.26
CA LEU A 216 3.58 6.91 -18.29
C LEU A 216 2.52 7.42 -17.29
N ALA A 217 2.95 7.74 -16.07
CA ALA A 217 2.06 8.30 -15.05
C ALA A 217 1.52 9.69 -15.47
N SER A 218 2.37 10.53 -16.05
CA SER A 218 1.99 11.84 -16.59
C SER A 218 0.99 11.70 -17.75
N ASP A 219 1.26 10.81 -18.71
CA ASP A 219 0.41 10.59 -19.88
C ASP A 219 -0.94 10.00 -19.49
N PHE A 220 -0.94 9.10 -18.49
CA PHE A 220 -2.16 8.55 -17.90
C PHE A 220 -2.99 9.65 -17.24
N LEU A 221 -2.36 10.48 -16.42
CA LEU A 221 -3.05 11.57 -15.73
C LEU A 221 -3.56 12.64 -16.70
N ALA A 222 -2.84 12.89 -17.80
CA ALA A 222 -3.26 13.79 -18.86
C ALA A 222 -4.55 13.33 -19.57
N GLN A 223 -4.88 12.03 -19.56
CA GLN A 223 -6.18 11.55 -20.08
C GLN A 223 -7.36 12.13 -19.29
N ALA A 224 -7.17 12.52 -18.03
CA ALA A 224 -8.19 13.17 -17.22
C ALA A 224 -8.65 14.50 -17.83
N LEU A 225 -7.79 15.19 -18.59
CA LEU A 225 -8.11 16.46 -19.22
C LEU A 225 -9.20 16.30 -20.28
N GLN A 226 -9.27 15.16 -20.98
CA GLN A 226 -10.33 14.86 -21.93
C GLN A 226 -11.70 14.71 -21.24
N GLY A 227 -11.71 14.09 -20.06
CA GLY A 227 -12.92 14.02 -19.22
C GLY A 227 -13.30 15.37 -18.62
N ALA A 228 -12.31 16.20 -18.32
CA ALA A 228 -12.51 17.55 -17.80
C ALA A 228 -13.06 18.50 -18.86
N GLU A 229 -12.57 18.42 -20.09
CA GLU A 229 -13.05 19.18 -21.25
C GLU A 229 -14.53 18.87 -21.53
N PHE A 230 -14.92 17.59 -21.44
CA PHE A 230 -16.32 17.19 -21.55
C PHE A 230 -17.22 17.82 -20.47
N PHE A 231 -16.71 18.00 -19.24
CA PHE A 231 -17.51 18.51 -18.11
C PHE A 231 -17.51 20.05 -18.00
N PHE A 232 -16.38 20.71 -18.25
CA PHE A 232 -16.15 22.15 -17.98
C PHE A 232 -16.00 23.03 -19.23
N ASP A 233 -16.01 22.44 -20.44
CA ASP A 233 -15.68 23.07 -21.73
C ASP A 233 -14.18 23.32 -22.01
N ALA A 234 -13.81 23.30 -23.29
CA ALA A 234 -12.43 23.42 -23.77
C ALA A 234 -11.78 24.76 -23.40
N GLU A 235 -12.55 25.85 -23.38
CA GLU A 235 -12.02 27.18 -23.05
C GLU A 235 -11.58 27.26 -21.59
N THR A 236 -12.31 26.58 -20.69
CA THR A 236 -11.99 26.54 -19.25
C THR A 236 -10.73 25.74 -18.97
N ILE A 237 -10.52 24.63 -19.68
CA ILE A 237 -9.31 23.80 -19.56
C ILE A 237 -8.09 24.53 -20.12
N GLY A 238 -8.24 25.21 -21.26
CA GLY A 238 -7.18 25.99 -21.90
C GLY A 238 -6.65 27.16 -21.07
N LYS A 239 -7.40 27.63 -20.06
CA LYS A 239 -6.94 28.65 -19.10
C LYS A 239 -5.96 28.12 -18.05
N HIS A 240 -5.66 26.80 -18.04
CA HIS A 240 -4.70 26.15 -17.14
C HIS A 240 -4.91 26.48 -15.65
N TRP A 241 -6.16 26.68 -15.24
CA TRP A 241 -6.47 26.91 -13.83
C TRP A 241 -6.11 25.68 -13.00
N PHE A 242 -5.33 25.91 -11.94
CA PHE A 242 -4.92 24.86 -10.99
C PHE A 242 -6.13 24.07 -10.49
N PHE A 243 -7.20 24.77 -10.11
CA PHE A 243 -8.39 24.12 -9.56
C PHE A 243 -9.04 23.16 -10.55
N VAL A 244 -9.17 23.53 -11.83
CA VAL A 244 -9.89 22.69 -12.81
C VAL A 244 -9.02 21.53 -13.29
N ASN A 245 -7.78 21.81 -13.70
CA ASN A 245 -6.91 20.80 -14.30
C ASN A 245 -6.38 19.78 -13.27
N THR A 246 -5.92 20.27 -12.12
CA THR A 246 -5.38 19.40 -11.07
C THR A 246 -6.48 18.60 -10.40
N LEU A 247 -7.65 19.19 -10.14
CA LEU A 247 -8.75 18.45 -9.50
C LEU A 247 -9.33 17.38 -10.42
N ALA A 248 -9.49 17.66 -11.71
CA ALA A 248 -9.95 16.65 -12.67
C ALA A 248 -9.00 15.44 -12.71
N SER A 249 -7.69 15.71 -12.72
CA SER A 249 -6.64 14.69 -12.62
C SER A 249 -6.75 13.86 -11.33
N ILE A 250 -6.96 14.51 -10.18
CA ILE A 250 -7.14 13.82 -8.89
C ILE A 250 -8.41 12.96 -8.90
N ILE A 251 -9.56 13.48 -9.35
CA ILE A 251 -10.83 12.75 -9.41
C ILE A 251 -10.71 11.52 -10.32
N PHE A 252 -10.09 11.67 -11.48
CA PHE A 252 -9.81 10.56 -12.39
C PHE A 252 -8.94 9.48 -11.73
N PHE A 253 -7.86 9.89 -11.05
CA PHE A 253 -6.97 8.96 -10.35
C PHE A 253 -7.70 8.22 -9.20
N VAL A 254 -8.50 8.92 -8.40
CA VAL A 254 -9.29 8.31 -7.31
C VAL A 254 -10.31 7.31 -7.87
N ALA A 255 -11.02 7.66 -8.95
CA ALA A 255 -11.96 6.75 -9.61
C ALA A 255 -11.25 5.50 -10.17
N PHE A 256 -10.06 5.67 -10.73
CA PHE A 256 -9.23 4.57 -11.22
C PHE A 256 -8.78 3.64 -10.07
N ILE A 257 -8.27 4.20 -8.98
CA ILE A 257 -7.87 3.42 -7.80
C ILE A 257 -9.08 2.69 -7.20
N GLN A 258 -10.24 3.33 -7.09
CA GLN A 258 -11.48 2.69 -6.64
C GLN A 258 -11.91 1.53 -7.55
N MET A 259 -11.78 1.70 -8.87
CA MET A 259 -12.00 0.61 -9.82
C MET A 259 -11.01 -0.53 -9.59
N MET A 260 -9.73 -0.25 -9.34
CA MET A 260 -8.73 -1.29 -9.03
C MET A 260 -9.01 -2.01 -7.71
N TYR A 261 -9.58 -1.34 -6.70
CA TYR A 261 -10.08 -1.96 -5.47
C TYR A 261 -11.24 -2.90 -5.74
N TYR A 262 -12.22 -2.47 -6.54
CA TYR A 262 -13.35 -3.31 -6.91
C TYR A 262 -12.89 -4.56 -7.70
N LEU A 263 -11.89 -4.40 -8.57
CA LEU A 263 -11.32 -5.50 -9.35
C LEU A 263 -10.48 -6.49 -8.52
N GLY A 264 -10.04 -6.11 -7.31
CA GLY A 264 -9.22 -6.94 -6.44
C GLY A 264 -7.70 -6.77 -6.61
N LEU A 265 -7.26 -5.90 -7.53
CA LEU A 265 -5.84 -5.73 -7.87
C LEU A 265 -5.05 -5.03 -6.76
N MET A 266 -5.65 -4.00 -6.14
CA MET A 266 -5.00 -3.26 -5.05
C MET A 266 -4.77 -4.13 -3.81
N GLN A 267 -5.72 -5.02 -3.48
CA GLN A 267 -5.60 -5.94 -2.36
C GLN A 267 -4.44 -6.93 -2.59
N TRP A 268 -4.27 -7.41 -3.82
CA TRP A 268 -3.16 -8.26 -4.18
C TRP A 268 -1.82 -7.51 -4.10
N LEU A 269 -1.77 -6.28 -4.60
CA LEU A 269 -0.58 -5.42 -4.59
C LEU A 269 -0.12 -5.13 -3.15
N ILE A 270 -1.05 -4.72 -2.28
CA ILE A 270 -0.77 -4.43 -0.86
C ILE A 270 -0.29 -5.70 -0.14
N ARG A 271 -0.92 -6.86 -0.37
CA ARG A 271 -0.46 -8.13 0.24
C ARG A 271 0.93 -8.52 -0.22
N SER A 272 1.30 -8.21 -1.47
CA SER A 272 2.63 -8.51 -2.01
C SER A 272 3.70 -7.63 -1.37
N PHE A 273 3.46 -6.31 -1.28
CA PHE A 273 4.36 -5.39 -0.59
C PHE A 273 4.42 -5.64 0.92
N ALA A 274 3.30 -5.98 1.55
CA ALA A 274 3.26 -6.32 2.97
C ALA A 274 4.09 -7.57 3.27
N TRP A 275 4.02 -8.60 2.41
CA TRP A 275 4.88 -9.77 2.54
C TRP A 275 6.36 -9.41 2.40
N LEU A 276 6.71 -8.51 1.47
CA LEU A 276 8.07 -8.02 1.28
C LEU A 276 8.57 -7.27 2.53
N PHE A 277 7.79 -6.34 3.07
CA PHE A 277 8.15 -5.60 4.28
C PHE A 277 8.24 -6.49 5.50
N PHE A 278 7.30 -7.43 5.68
CA PHE A 278 7.36 -8.43 6.73
C PHE A 278 8.66 -9.25 6.66
N LYS A 279 9.07 -9.68 5.45
CA LYS A 279 10.26 -10.49 5.24
C LYS A 279 11.58 -9.75 5.41
N ILE A 280 11.63 -8.49 5.01
CA ILE A 280 12.87 -7.71 4.99
C ILE A 280 13.07 -6.95 6.30
N MET A 281 12.00 -6.37 6.86
CA MET A 281 12.08 -5.44 7.99
C MET A 281 11.71 -6.06 9.35
N ASP A 282 11.24 -7.32 9.37
CA ASP A 282 10.87 -8.07 10.58
C ASP A 282 9.83 -7.33 11.45
N ILE A 283 8.88 -6.66 10.80
CA ILE A 283 7.78 -5.91 11.43
C ILE A 283 6.51 -6.77 11.51
N SER A 284 5.53 -6.35 12.31
CA SER A 284 4.28 -7.11 12.42
C SER A 284 3.49 -7.11 11.10
N GLY A 285 2.67 -8.14 10.88
CA GLY A 285 1.85 -8.25 9.66
C GLY A 285 0.92 -7.06 9.46
N ALA A 286 0.33 -6.53 10.54
CA ALA A 286 -0.53 -5.34 10.49
C ALA A 286 0.27 -4.08 10.08
N GLU A 287 1.43 -3.85 10.69
CA GLU A 287 2.30 -2.71 10.31
C GLU A 287 2.79 -2.83 8.87
N ALA A 288 3.13 -4.03 8.41
CA ALA A 288 3.56 -4.27 7.03
C ALA A 288 2.45 -3.96 6.03
N VAL A 289 1.20 -4.31 6.34
CA VAL A 289 0.05 -4.00 5.51
C VAL A 289 -0.21 -2.49 5.45
N VAL A 290 -0.13 -1.80 6.58
CA VAL A 290 -0.26 -0.33 6.62
C VAL A 290 0.86 0.33 5.83
N ALA A 291 2.12 -0.04 6.07
CA ALA A 291 3.27 0.50 5.37
C ALA A 291 3.19 0.26 3.85
N ALA A 292 2.69 -0.90 3.43
CA ALA A 292 2.46 -1.24 2.02
C ALA A 292 1.31 -0.48 1.37
N ALA A 293 0.29 -0.10 2.14
CA ALA A 293 -0.88 0.62 1.65
C ALA A 293 -0.65 2.14 1.57
N SER A 294 0.14 2.72 2.48
CA SER A 294 0.35 4.17 2.60
C SER A 294 0.75 4.92 1.30
N PRO A 295 1.54 4.35 0.37
CA PRO A 295 1.84 5.04 -0.88
C PRO A 295 0.65 5.15 -1.85
N PHE A 296 -0.35 4.28 -1.71
CA PHE A 296 -1.47 4.16 -2.66
C PHE A 296 -2.78 4.68 -2.08
N ILE A 297 -2.93 4.60 -0.76
CA ILE A 297 -4.14 4.95 -0.04
C ILE A 297 -3.83 6.13 0.88
N GLY A 298 -4.60 7.21 0.76
CA GLY A 298 -4.52 8.33 1.67
C GLY A 298 -4.71 7.91 3.14
N GLN A 299 -4.20 8.70 4.08
CA GLN A 299 -4.18 8.37 5.51
C GLN A 299 -5.57 8.01 6.09
N GLY A 300 -6.67 8.48 5.50
CA GLY A 300 -8.04 8.18 5.93
C GLY A 300 -8.53 6.74 5.62
N GLU A 301 -8.12 6.16 4.50
CA GLU A 301 -8.60 4.84 4.05
C GLU A 301 -7.69 3.70 4.52
N SER A 302 -6.40 3.99 4.78
CA SER A 302 -5.45 3.02 5.36
C SER A 302 -5.89 2.54 6.75
N ALA A 303 -6.61 3.36 7.51
CA ALA A 303 -7.19 2.98 8.79
C ALA A 303 -8.30 1.92 8.65
N CYS A 304 -9.00 1.86 7.51
CA CYS A 304 -10.04 0.86 7.25
C CYS A 304 -9.45 -0.54 7.02
N LEU A 305 -8.23 -0.62 6.46
CA LEU A 305 -7.55 -1.88 6.16
C LEU A 305 -7.18 -2.71 7.40
N VAL A 306 -7.00 -2.06 8.56
CA VAL A 306 -6.57 -2.69 9.83
C VAL A 306 -7.76 -3.00 10.75
N ARG A 307 -8.96 -2.52 10.42
CA ARG A 307 -10.15 -2.72 11.27
C ARG A 307 -10.56 -4.18 11.54
N PRO A 308 -10.26 -5.21 10.73
CA PRO A 308 -10.63 -6.57 11.11
C PRO A 308 -9.66 -7.25 12.10
N THR A 309 -8.55 -6.61 12.51
CA THR A 309 -7.57 -7.22 13.44
C THR A 309 -7.59 -6.66 14.85
N SER A 310 -8.53 -5.76 15.17
CA SER A 310 -8.61 -5.07 16.47
C SER A 310 -9.89 -5.39 17.26
N ILE A 311 -10.46 -6.59 17.09
CA ILE A 311 -11.48 -7.15 17.98
C ILE A 311 -10.84 -8.32 18.73
#